data_AF-A0A317NVE1-F1
#
_entry.id   AF-A0A317NVE1-F1
#
_cell.length_a   1.000
_cell.length_b   1.000
_cell.length_c   1.000
_cell.angle_alpha   90.00
_cell.angle_beta   90.00
_cell.angle_gamma   90.00
#
_symmetry.space_group_name_H-M   'P 1'
#
loop_
_entity.id
_entity.type
_entity.pdbx_description
1 polymer ?
#
loop_
_entity_poly.entity_id
_entity_poly.type
_entity_poly.pdbx_seq_one_letter_code
_entity_poly.pdbx_strand_id
1 'polypeptide(L)'
;MSSDPSIDRARSRSPLPILAGVVGAVLLVGGVALALYSQFFAAPIPVPFDDDYPKARDFPFHLVRGTLLLAGTVALIGAVVLGAAVLNRRHRVDERTTGITAGGVLAMVAVLIGGIAFAVTAHIPSTYQRLTSTFAVTPRVPSAIAALVLVLLGAALVFVLVATPTVARPRVAALATAVVVGVVPVLGAAGIAARLGDDTTSIDRATAGPGQETAAPAVLGPERFRLRLPVDPDQPNARIITTGNGFVVSTRDGVTSHDGATGTERWHYRRLGVRSDNVGNVPKETVALRGENAVLTYWEKRGWLAFDTVTGELLWTATDLPADDRGSIVRGNLLAFVSHYGTVTRVDARTGRTLWTSPQESSACAGTVQHVVATMTAIYRVASCGHGDETAVAVTELDAESGEILGWRAFPAPSRRLPCYVEVQVLDSGYVWTTCRHDGGVTDVLLSPSAPLASALVVSSEGHSGVLAAGNDILASPSLPGDPVRRWEILSAADGTRTAELDRASVEEHARFTYATAVLADQVVTVTRQHNAYTLRTWDKRTGLPGPAQPVTVPSETAALRWTTLGGSLVLIATDRDYREIEVIGFG
;
A
#
# COMPACT_ATOMS: atom_id res chain seq x y z
N MET A 1 -60.52 -47.62 54.54
CA MET A 1 -59.12 -48.02 54.27
C MET A 1 -59.07 -48.35 52.78
N SER A 2 -58.70 -47.39 51.92
CA SER A 2 -57.35 -46.86 51.68
C SER A 2 -56.53 -47.76 50.76
N SER A 3 -56.64 -47.49 49.46
CA SER A 3 -55.52 -47.57 48.51
C SER A 3 -55.83 -46.62 47.35
N ASP A 4 -55.09 -45.51 47.31
CA ASP A 4 -55.14 -44.46 46.31
C ASP A 4 -55.06 -45.03 44.88
N PRO A 5 -55.92 -44.58 43.95
CA PRO A 5 -55.69 -44.83 42.54
C PRO A 5 -54.45 -44.05 42.13
N SER A 6 -53.41 -44.79 41.74
CA SER A 6 -52.21 -44.29 41.09
C SER A 6 -52.62 -43.36 39.93
N ILE A 7 -52.56 -42.06 40.18
CA ILE A 7 -52.52 -41.03 39.13
C ILE A 7 -51.17 -41.23 38.44
N ASP A 8 -51.12 -42.20 37.54
CA ASP A 8 -50.13 -42.26 36.47
C ASP A 8 -50.36 -41.01 35.63
N ARG A 9 -49.73 -39.91 36.06
CA ARG A 9 -49.62 -38.69 35.26
C ARG A 9 -49.02 -39.14 33.95
N ALA A 10 -49.87 -39.23 32.93
CA ALA A 10 -49.45 -39.33 31.55
C ALA A 10 -48.42 -38.22 31.34
N ARG A 11 -47.13 -38.56 31.42
CA ARG A 11 -46.05 -37.61 31.23
C ARG A 11 -46.24 -37.09 29.83
N SER A 12 -46.78 -35.88 29.73
CA SER A 12 -46.93 -35.12 28.50
C SER A 12 -45.56 -35.10 27.83
N ARG A 13 -45.35 -35.99 26.86
CA ARG A 13 -44.08 -36.09 26.15
C ARG A 13 -43.89 -34.78 25.40
N SER A 14 -42.90 -34.01 25.79
CA SER A 14 -42.66 -32.68 25.25
C SER A 14 -42.23 -32.76 23.78
N PRO A 15 -42.67 -31.83 22.91
CA PRO A 15 -42.24 -31.76 21.51
C PRO A 15 -40.82 -31.21 21.35
N LEU A 16 -40.09 -30.96 22.45
CA LEU A 16 -38.79 -30.29 22.48
C LEU A 16 -37.74 -30.95 21.56
N PRO A 17 -37.59 -32.29 21.49
CA PRO A 17 -36.57 -32.90 20.63
C PRO A 17 -36.80 -32.64 19.14
N ILE A 18 -38.07 -32.60 18.70
CA ILE A 18 -38.40 -32.31 17.30
C ILE A 18 -38.11 -30.85 16.98
N LEU A 19 -38.46 -29.93 17.87
CA LEU A 19 -38.15 -28.51 17.70
C LEU A 19 -36.63 -28.27 17.69
N ALA A 20 -35.88 -28.93 18.58
CA ALA A 20 -34.42 -28.89 18.59
C ALA A 20 -33.84 -29.42 17.28
N GLY A 21 -34.33 -30.56 16.76
CA GLY A 21 -33.88 -31.09 15.48
C GLY A 21 -34.19 -30.19 14.29
N VAL A 22 -35.33 -29.48 14.30
CA VAL A 22 -35.67 -28.48 13.27
C VAL A 22 -34.72 -27.29 13.33
N VAL A 23 -34.47 -26.73 14.52
CA VAL A 23 -33.44 -25.69 14.70
C VAL A 23 -32.09 -26.20 14.21
N GLY A 24 -31.71 -27.42 14.59
CA GLY A 24 -30.45 -28.04 14.18
C GLY A 24 -30.31 -28.19 12.67
N ALA A 25 -31.38 -28.58 11.98
CA ALA A 25 -31.42 -28.66 10.52
C ALA A 25 -31.25 -27.29 9.87
N VAL A 26 -31.90 -26.25 10.40
CA VAL A 26 -31.74 -24.87 9.91
C VAL A 26 -30.29 -24.38 10.09
N LEU A 27 -29.67 -24.64 11.24
CA LEU A 27 -28.27 -24.30 11.49
C LEU A 27 -27.32 -25.05 10.54
N LEU A 28 -27.57 -26.34 10.26
CA LEU A 28 -26.78 -27.13 9.30
C LEU A 28 -26.88 -26.54 7.89
N VAL A 29 -28.09 -26.23 7.42
CA VAL A 29 -28.30 -25.62 6.09
C VAL A 29 -27.63 -24.24 6.03
N GLY A 30 -27.79 -23.42 7.07
CA GLY A 30 -27.12 -22.12 7.18
C GLY A 30 -25.59 -22.23 7.19
N GLY A 31 -25.04 -23.19 7.92
CA GLY A 31 -23.61 -23.47 7.97
C GLY A 31 -23.06 -23.93 6.61
N VAL A 32 -23.78 -24.81 5.89
CA VAL A 32 -23.41 -25.22 4.53
C VAL A 32 -23.44 -24.03 3.58
N ALA A 33 -24.49 -23.21 3.61
CA ALA A 33 -24.59 -22.03 2.77
C ALA A 33 -23.43 -21.06 3.03
N LEU A 34 -23.04 -20.85 4.29
CA LEU A 34 -21.93 -19.97 4.65
C LEU A 34 -20.55 -20.57 4.28
N ALA A 35 -20.39 -21.90 4.34
CA ALA A 35 -19.19 -22.58 3.85
C ALA A 35 -19.06 -22.44 2.33
N LEU A 36 -20.15 -22.58 1.58
CA LEU A 36 -20.18 -22.36 0.13
C LEU A 36 -19.90 -20.90 -0.21
N TYR A 37 -20.49 -19.95 0.54
CA TYR A 37 -20.19 -18.53 0.41
C TYR A 37 -18.69 -18.25 0.60
N SER A 38 -18.11 -18.74 1.70
CA SER A 38 -16.67 -18.63 1.98
C SER A 38 -15.80 -19.16 0.83
N GLN A 39 -16.22 -20.25 0.20
CA GLN A 39 -15.43 -20.92 -0.81
C GLN A 39 -15.47 -20.27 -2.19
N PHE A 40 -16.65 -19.80 -2.61
CA PHE A 40 -16.90 -19.41 -4.00
C PHE A 40 -17.18 -17.92 -4.18
N PHE A 41 -17.67 -17.24 -3.15
CA PHE A 41 -18.15 -15.86 -3.26
C PHE A 41 -17.33 -14.87 -2.42
N ALA A 42 -16.82 -15.30 -1.27
CA ALA A 42 -15.97 -14.46 -0.44
C ALA A 42 -14.64 -14.19 -1.16
N ALA A 43 -14.19 -12.93 -1.12
CA ALA A 43 -12.93 -12.52 -1.70
C ALA A 43 -11.79 -13.44 -1.20
N PRO A 44 -10.96 -13.99 -2.10
CA PRO A 44 -9.83 -14.81 -1.70
C PRO A 44 -8.86 -13.97 -0.88
N ILE A 45 -8.14 -14.62 0.04
CA ILE A 45 -7.02 -13.98 0.72
C ILE A 45 -5.97 -13.72 -0.37
N PRO A 46 -5.51 -12.46 -0.56
CA PRO A 46 -4.41 -12.15 -1.47
C PRO A 46 -3.11 -12.70 -0.89
N VAL A 47 -2.88 -14.00 -1.05
CA VAL A 47 -1.62 -14.66 -0.69
C VAL A 47 -0.76 -14.67 -1.95
N PRO A 48 0.38 -13.96 -1.99
CA PRO A 48 1.33 -14.05 -3.09
C PRO A 48 1.74 -15.51 -3.30
N PHE A 49 1.88 -15.90 -4.57
CA PHE A 49 2.18 -17.27 -4.96
C PHE A 49 3.61 -17.71 -4.59
N ASP A 50 4.47 -16.77 -4.19
CA ASP A 50 5.92 -16.99 -4.06
C ASP A 50 6.41 -17.30 -2.63
N ASP A 51 5.55 -17.34 -1.60
CA ASP A 51 6.02 -17.55 -0.21
C ASP A 51 5.86 -18.99 0.32
N ASP A 52 6.70 -19.35 1.30
CA ASP A 52 6.74 -20.57 2.15
C ASP A 52 5.46 -20.86 2.97
N TYR A 53 4.29 -20.35 2.57
CA TYR A 53 3.02 -20.49 3.28
C TYR A 53 1.98 -21.40 2.58
N PRO A 54 2.32 -22.58 2.02
CA PRO A 54 1.33 -23.45 1.38
C PRO A 54 0.24 -23.87 2.38
N LYS A 55 0.59 -24.06 3.66
CA LYS A 55 -0.37 -24.44 4.72
C LYS A 55 -1.39 -23.34 5.06
N ALA A 56 -1.01 -22.06 4.95
CA ALA A 56 -1.92 -20.96 5.28
C ALA A 56 -2.90 -20.70 4.13
N ARG A 57 -2.45 -20.86 2.89
CA ARG A 57 -3.27 -20.75 1.69
C ARG A 57 -4.43 -21.75 1.68
N ASP A 58 -4.15 -23.00 2.05
CA ASP A 58 -5.15 -24.08 2.01
C ASP A 58 -6.03 -24.13 3.26
N PHE A 59 -5.71 -23.36 4.31
CA PHE A 59 -6.45 -23.37 5.57
C PHE A 59 -7.97 -23.12 5.43
N PRO A 60 -8.46 -22.05 4.77
CA PRO A 60 -9.89 -21.85 4.58
C PRO A 60 -10.52 -22.97 3.75
N PHE A 61 -9.77 -23.54 2.81
CA PHE A 61 -10.25 -24.65 1.99
C PHE A 61 -10.40 -25.95 2.80
N HIS A 62 -9.43 -26.26 3.68
CA HIS A 62 -9.53 -27.38 4.61
C HIS A 62 -10.69 -27.20 5.60
N LEU A 63 -10.90 -25.98 6.12
CA LEU A 63 -12.06 -25.66 6.96
C LEU A 63 -13.39 -25.88 6.24
N VAL A 64 -13.54 -25.35 5.02
CA VAL A 64 -14.75 -25.52 4.22
C VAL A 64 -14.99 -27.01 3.91
N ARG A 65 -13.97 -27.73 3.42
CA ARG A 65 -14.10 -29.17 3.11
C ARG A 65 -14.47 -29.98 4.33
N GLY A 66 -13.78 -29.74 5.46
CA GLY A 66 -14.11 -30.38 6.74
C GLY A 66 -15.56 -30.09 7.16
N THR A 67 -16.01 -28.84 7.02
CA THR A 67 -17.38 -28.41 7.34
C THR A 67 -18.42 -29.08 6.45
N LEU A 68 -18.19 -29.15 5.13
CA LEU A 68 -19.10 -29.79 4.18
C LEU A 68 -19.18 -31.31 4.39
N LEU A 69 -18.05 -31.97 4.64
CA LEU A 69 -18.01 -33.41 4.98
C LEU A 69 -18.77 -33.68 6.28
N LEU A 70 -18.55 -32.86 7.31
CA LEU A 70 -19.24 -32.94 8.58
C LEU A 70 -20.76 -32.79 8.40
N ALA A 71 -21.20 -31.73 7.71
CA ALA A 71 -22.61 -31.47 7.46
C ALA A 71 -23.28 -32.58 6.63
N GLY A 72 -22.62 -33.06 5.57
CA GLY A 72 -23.11 -34.16 4.74
C GLY A 72 -23.25 -35.46 5.54
N THR A 73 -22.29 -35.75 6.42
CA THR A 73 -22.34 -36.94 7.29
C THR A 73 -23.51 -36.85 8.28
N VAL A 74 -23.71 -35.69 8.91
CA VAL A 74 -24.83 -35.45 9.84
C VAL A 74 -26.17 -35.58 9.11
N ALA A 75 -26.30 -34.98 7.92
CA ALA A 75 -27.52 -35.04 7.13
C ALA A 75 -27.85 -36.48 6.72
N LEU A 76 -26.84 -37.27 6.31
CA LEU A 76 -27.01 -38.67 5.97
C LEU A 76 -27.46 -39.49 7.18
N ILE A 77 -26.80 -39.35 8.34
CA ILE A 77 -27.18 -40.06 9.57
C ILE A 77 -28.61 -39.67 9.98
N GLY A 78 -28.93 -38.37 9.96
CA GLY A 78 -30.27 -37.89 10.26
C GLY A 78 -31.35 -38.46 9.33
N ALA A 79 -31.08 -38.49 8.02
CA ALA A 79 -31.99 -39.06 7.02
C ALA A 79 -32.20 -40.56 7.21
N VAL A 80 -31.14 -41.32 7.52
CA VAL A 80 -31.24 -42.77 7.80
C VAL A 80 -32.07 -43.02 9.06
N VAL A 81 -31.82 -42.29 10.14
CA VAL A 81 -32.59 -42.44 11.40
C VAL A 81 -34.06 -42.05 11.21
N LEU A 82 -34.32 -40.92 10.53
CA LEU A 82 -35.69 -40.49 10.24
C LEU A 82 -36.41 -41.46 9.31
N GLY A 83 -35.75 -41.94 8.26
CA GLY A 83 -36.28 -42.94 7.33
C GLY A 83 -36.64 -44.24 8.04
N ALA A 84 -35.73 -44.75 8.88
CA ALA A 84 -35.99 -45.93 9.71
C ALA A 84 -37.16 -45.70 10.69
N ALA A 85 -37.25 -44.51 11.30
CA ALA A 85 -38.37 -44.18 12.19
C ALA A 85 -39.72 -44.10 11.45
N VAL A 86 -39.75 -43.58 10.22
CA VAL A 86 -40.97 -43.50 9.39
C VAL A 86 -41.38 -44.89 8.89
N LEU A 87 -40.43 -45.70 8.42
CA LEU A 87 -40.65 -47.08 7.97
C LEU A 87 -41.15 -47.97 9.11
N ASN A 88 -40.56 -47.84 10.30
CA ASN A 88 -40.97 -48.59 11.49
C ASN A 88 -42.37 -48.18 12.00
N ARG A 89 -42.81 -46.93 11.76
CA ARG A 89 -44.21 -46.56 12.03
C ARG A 89 -45.21 -47.25 11.11
N ARG A 90 -44.79 -47.66 9.90
CA ARG A 90 -45.65 -48.38 8.94
C ARG A 90 -45.66 -49.89 9.17
N HIS A 91 -44.52 -50.47 9.57
CA HIS A 91 -44.40 -51.89 9.87
C HIS A 91 -44.28 -52.10 11.39
N ARG A 92 -45.36 -52.58 12.04
CA ARG A 92 -45.40 -52.95 13.48
C ARG A 92 -44.47 -54.14 13.80
N VAL A 93 -43.16 -54.02 13.61
CA VAL A 93 -42.23 -55.17 13.71
C VAL A 93 -40.91 -54.82 14.43
N ASP A 94 -40.64 -55.61 15.48
CA ASP A 94 -39.38 -56.08 16.09
C ASP A 94 -38.27 -55.16 16.65
N GLU A 95 -37.61 -55.77 17.65
CA GLU A 95 -36.40 -55.38 18.40
C GLU A 95 -35.21 -54.90 17.55
N ARG A 96 -35.21 -55.05 16.22
CA ARG A 96 -34.12 -54.56 15.35
C ARG A 96 -33.97 -53.04 15.31
N THR A 97 -34.94 -52.30 15.82
CA THR A 97 -34.95 -50.83 15.80
C THR A 97 -34.08 -50.17 16.86
N THR A 98 -33.77 -50.86 17.96
CA THR A 98 -32.81 -50.36 18.97
C THR A 98 -31.38 -50.31 18.45
N GLY A 99 -31.00 -51.26 17.57
CA GLY A 99 -29.66 -51.30 16.96
C GLY A 99 -29.38 -50.11 16.03
N ILE A 100 -30.36 -49.69 15.23
CA ILE A 100 -30.21 -48.56 14.29
C ILE A 100 -30.08 -47.23 15.04
N THR A 101 -30.83 -47.04 16.13
CA THR A 101 -30.72 -45.83 16.95
C THR A 101 -29.39 -45.76 17.70
N ALA A 102 -28.91 -46.87 18.25
CA ALA A 102 -27.62 -46.91 18.93
C ALA A 102 -26.45 -46.61 17.97
N GLY A 103 -26.48 -47.18 16.77
CA GLY A 103 -25.50 -46.89 15.72
C GLY A 103 -25.52 -45.42 15.27
N GLY A 104 -26.70 -44.83 15.09
CA GLY A 104 -26.85 -43.41 14.74
C GLY A 104 -26.33 -42.46 15.83
N VAL A 105 -26.59 -42.78 17.10
CA VAL A 105 -26.06 -42.03 18.26
C VAL A 105 -24.53 -42.10 18.29
N LEU A 106 -23.93 -43.29 18.17
CA LEU A 106 -22.48 -43.45 18.15
C LEU A 106 -21.83 -42.72 16.97
N ALA A 107 -22.43 -42.80 15.78
CA ALA A 107 -21.95 -42.09 14.60
C ALA A 107 -21.99 -40.57 14.80
N MET A 108 -23.07 -40.02 15.36
CA MET A 108 -23.18 -38.59 15.67
C MET A 108 -22.17 -38.13 16.72
N VAL A 109 -21.92 -38.95 17.76
CA VAL A 109 -20.89 -38.65 18.77
C VAL A 109 -19.51 -38.64 18.12
N ALA A 110 -19.20 -39.62 17.27
CA ALA A 110 -17.92 -39.67 16.54
C ALA A 110 -17.74 -38.45 15.63
N VAL A 111 -18.79 -38.01 14.95
CA VAL A 111 -18.80 -36.81 14.11
C VAL A 111 -18.56 -35.54 14.93
N LEU A 112 -19.24 -35.37 16.07
CA LEU A 112 -19.04 -34.23 16.96
C LEU A 112 -17.63 -34.18 17.55
N ILE A 113 -17.13 -35.31 18.05
CA ILE A 113 -15.76 -35.43 18.58
C ILE A 113 -14.74 -35.14 17.47
N GLY A 114 -14.93 -35.71 16.28
CA GLY A 114 -14.07 -35.47 15.13
C GLY A 114 -14.05 -34.00 14.71
N GLY A 115 -15.20 -33.33 14.69
CA GLY A 115 -15.29 -31.91 14.36
C GLY A 115 -14.64 -30.99 15.41
N ILE A 116 -14.79 -31.29 16.71
CA ILE A 116 -14.12 -30.56 17.78
C ILE A 116 -12.61 -30.81 17.75
N ALA A 117 -12.19 -32.08 17.61
CA ALA A 117 -10.78 -32.44 17.49
C ALA A 117 -10.14 -31.75 16.28
N PHE A 118 -10.83 -31.69 15.14
CA PHE A 118 -10.41 -30.91 13.97
C PHE A 118 -10.25 -29.42 14.31
N ALA A 119 -11.23 -28.81 14.99
CA ALA A 119 -11.15 -27.39 15.35
C ALA A 119 -9.96 -27.07 16.28
N VAL A 120 -9.68 -27.95 17.24
CA VAL A 120 -8.55 -27.82 18.18
C VAL A 120 -7.22 -28.05 17.47
N THR A 121 -7.09 -29.14 16.70
CA THR A 121 -5.84 -29.48 15.99
C THR A 121 -5.50 -28.48 14.88
N ALA A 122 -6.50 -27.87 14.26
CA ALA A 122 -6.33 -26.77 13.31
C ALA A 122 -5.95 -25.43 13.97
N HIS A 123 -5.94 -25.38 15.31
CA HIS A 123 -5.62 -24.20 16.11
C HIS A 123 -6.36 -22.94 15.63
N ILE A 124 -7.68 -23.05 15.40
CA ILE A 124 -8.48 -22.02 14.72
C ILE A 124 -8.24 -20.60 15.28
N PRO A 125 -8.24 -20.35 16.61
CA PRO A 125 -8.04 -19.00 17.13
C PRO A 125 -6.66 -18.41 16.79
N SER A 126 -5.58 -19.17 16.97
CA SER A 126 -4.24 -18.68 16.66
C SER A 126 -4.00 -18.57 15.16
N THR A 127 -4.58 -19.48 14.36
CA THR A 127 -4.50 -19.40 12.90
C THR A 127 -5.28 -18.20 12.39
N TYR A 128 -6.47 -17.92 12.95
CA TYR A 128 -7.23 -16.72 12.65
C TYR A 128 -6.43 -15.46 13.00
N GLN A 129 -5.92 -15.36 14.23
CA GLN A 129 -5.10 -14.23 14.68
C GLN A 129 -3.88 -14.02 13.77
N ARG A 130 -3.18 -15.10 13.41
CA ARG A 130 -2.04 -15.08 12.49
C ARG A 130 -2.45 -14.63 11.08
N LEU A 131 -3.57 -15.12 10.55
CA LEU A 131 -4.04 -14.73 9.22
C LEU A 131 -4.45 -13.25 9.19
N THR A 132 -5.11 -12.75 10.25
CA THR A 132 -5.53 -11.34 10.33
C THR A 132 -4.38 -10.37 10.60
N SER A 133 -3.29 -10.85 11.24
CA SER A 133 -2.07 -10.05 11.37
C SER A 133 -1.24 -10.08 10.07
N THR A 134 -1.15 -11.23 9.42
CA THR A 134 -0.27 -11.45 8.27
C THR A 134 -0.87 -11.11 6.92
N PHE A 135 -2.20 -11.04 6.80
CA PHE A 135 -2.88 -10.72 5.54
C PHE A 135 -3.99 -9.68 5.73
N ALA A 136 -4.43 -9.08 4.63
CA ALA A 136 -5.66 -8.30 4.62
C ALA A 136 -6.83 -9.17 5.10
N VAL A 137 -7.62 -8.64 6.03
CA VAL A 137 -8.76 -9.38 6.57
C VAL A 137 -9.80 -9.54 5.45
N THR A 138 -10.28 -10.78 5.24
CA THR A 138 -11.31 -11.07 4.23
C THR A 138 -12.47 -11.83 4.90
N PRO A 139 -13.70 -11.73 4.38
CA PRO A 139 -14.85 -12.46 4.93
C PRO A 139 -14.73 -13.98 4.81
N ARG A 140 -13.76 -14.48 4.02
CA ARG A 140 -13.57 -15.90 3.78
C ARG A 140 -13.32 -16.71 5.06
N VAL A 141 -12.35 -16.30 5.87
CA VAL A 141 -11.96 -17.04 7.08
C VAL A 141 -13.03 -16.96 8.18
N PRO A 142 -13.55 -15.77 8.56
CA PRO A 142 -14.64 -15.68 9.53
C PRO A 142 -15.89 -16.47 9.11
N SER A 143 -16.24 -16.46 7.81
CA SER A 143 -17.38 -17.22 7.29
C SER A 143 -17.17 -18.73 7.41
N ALA A 144 -15.95 -19.24 7.15
CA ALA A 144 -15.64 -20.65 7.32
C ALA A 144 -15.68 -21.09 8.79
N ILE A 145 -15.19 -20.25 9.71
CA ILE A 145 -15.24 -20.50 11.16
C ILE A 145 -16.70 -20.49 11.64
N ALA A 146 -17.47 -19.49 11.25
CA ALA A 146 -18.90 -19.39 11.56
C ALA A 146 -19.67 -20.60 11.01
N ALA A 147 -19.37 -21.04 9.79
CA ALA A 147 -19.96 -22.22 9.18
C ALA A 147 -19.67 -23.49 10.02
N LEU A 148 -18.42 -23.70 10.43
CA LEU A 148 -18.04 -24.83 11.27
C LEU A 148 -18.79 -24.82 12.61
N VAL A 149 -18.88 -23.65 13.27
CA VAL A 149 -19.61 -23.49 14.53
C VAL A 149 -21.10 -23.79 14.35
N LEU A 150 -21.73 -23.26 13.29
CA LEU A 150 -23.13 -23.52 12.99
C LEU A 150 -23.39 -25.01 12.72
N VAL A 151 -22.49 -25.69 11.99
CA VAL A 151 -22.62 -27.13 11.72
C VAL A 151 -22.45 -27.95 12.99
N LEU A 152 -21.50 -27.62 13.86
CA LEU A 152 -21.31 -28.30 15.15
C LEU A 152 -22.52 -28.12 16.08
N LEU A 153 -23.06 -26.91 16.18
CA LEU A 153 -24.27 -26.63 16.96
C LEU A 153 -25.49 -27.33 16.35
N GLY A 154 -25.62 -27.31 15.03
CA GLY A 154 -26.69 -27.99 14.31
C GLY A 154 -26.65 -29.50 14.51
N ALA A 155 -25.45 -30.10 14.43
CA ALA A 155 -25.21 -31.51 14.70
C ALA A 155 -25.56 -31.90 16.14
N ALA A 156 -25.19 -31.07 17.13
CA ALA A 156 -25.53 -31.30 18.52
C ALA A 156 -27.06 -31.27 18.75
N LEU A 157 -27.78 -30.35 18.11
CA LEU A 157 -29.24 -30.28 18.22
C LEU A 157 -29.96 -31.42 17.50
N VAL A 158 -29.46 -31.84 16.33
CA VAL A 158 -29.94 -33.05 15.63
C VAL A 158 -29.66 -34.31 16.46
N PHE A 159 -28.53 -34.36 17.16
CA PHE A 159 -28.21 -35.45 18.08
C PHE A 159 -29.25 -35.58 19.20
N VAL A 160 -29.74 -34.47 19.77
CA VAL A 160 -30.82 -34.50 20.77
C VAL A 160 -32.07 -35.17 20.19
N LEU A 161 -32.45 -34.84 18.95
CA LEU A 161 -33.58 -35.48 18.25
C LEU A 161 -33.36 -37.00 18.08
N VAL A 162 -32.15 -37.41 17.68
CA VAL A 162 -31.81 -38.83 17.44
C VAL A 162 -31.78 -39.62 18.75
N ALA A 163 -31.21 -39.04 19.82
CA ALA A 163 -31.07 -39.69 21.12
C ALA A 163 -32.38 -39.77 21.91
N THR A 164 -33.33 -38.87 21.65
CA THR A 164 -34.62 -38.81 22.36
C THR A 164 -35.81 -38.87 21.40
N PRO A 165 -36.11 -40.05 20.82
CA PRO A 165 -37.20 -40.20 19.88
C PRO A 165 -38.55 -39.91 20.56
N THR A 166 -39.27 -38.91 20.04
CA THR A 166 -40.60 -38.53 20.55
C THR A 166 -41.70 -38.85 19.55
N VAL A 167 -42.89 -39.19 20.08
CA VAL A 167 -44.07 -39.56 19.27
C VAL A 167 -45.02 -38.37 19.09
N ALA A 168 -44.83 -37.29 19.84
CA ALA A 168 -45.69 -36.11 19.77
C ALA A 168 -45.58 -35.41 18.41
N ARG A 169 -46.72 -35.05 17.80
CA ARG A 169 -46.74 -34.19 16.60
C ARG A 169 -46.69 -32.73 17.06
N PRO A 170 -45.66 -31.95 16.71
CA PRO A 170 -45.63 -30.52 17.01
C PRO A 170 -46.72 -29.79 16.21
N ARG A 171 -47.27 -28.72 16.80
CA ARG A 171 -48.17 -27.80 16.07
C ARG A 171 -47.36 -27.03 15.03
N VAL A 172 -47.97 -26.68 13.89
CA VAL A 172 -47.32 -25.91 12.80
C VAL A 172 -46.70 -24.61 13.31
N ALA A 173 -47.38 -23.89 14.20
CA ALA A 173 -46.86 -22.67 14.82
C ALA A 173 -45.54 -22.90 15.61
N ALA A 174 -45.40 -24.04 16.27
CA ALA A 174 -44.17 -24.40 16.99
C ALA A 174 -43.02 -24.70 16.02
N LEU A 175 -43.30 -25.37 14.89
CA LEU A 175 -42.33 -25.58 13.83
C LEU A 175 -41.87 -24.27 13.19
N ALA A 176 -42.81 -23.37 12.88
CA ALA A 176 -42.50 -22.03 12.36
C ALA A 176 -41.60 -21.25 13.34
N THR A 177 -41.93 -21.30 14.64
CA THR A 177 -41.11 -20.67 15.69
C THR A 177 -39.72 -21.28 15.73
N ALA A 178 -39.59 -22.61 15.68
CA ALA A 178 -38.29 -23.30 15.64
C ALA A 178 -37.46 -22.90 14.42
N VAL A 179 -38.08 -22.74 13.25
CA VAL A 179 -37.38 -22.24 12.06
C VAL A 179 -36.86 -20.82 12.28
N VAL A 180 -37.70 -19.91 12.79
CA VAL A 180 -37.28 -18.53 13.09
C VAL A 180 -36.12 -18.52 14.10
N VAL A 181 -36.22 -19.32 15.16
CA VAL A 181 -35.16 -19.47 16.17
C VAL A 181 -33.86 -20.02 15.56
N GLY A 182 -33.93 -20.89 14.55
CA GLY A 182 -32.74 -21.36 13.83
C GLY A 182 -32.17 -20.33 12.84
N VAL A 183 -33.02 -19.53 12.18
CA VAL A 183 -32.59 -18.54 11.19
C VAL A 183 -31.85 -17.38 11.85
N VAL A 184 -32.29 -16.92 13.03
CA VAL A 184 -31.68 -15.77 13.73
C VAL A 184 -30.18 -15.96 14.00
N PRO A 185 -29.69 -17.08 14.58
CA PRO A 185 -28.27 -17.35 14.74
C PRO A 185 -27.49 -17.44 13.44
N VAL A 186 -28.08 -17.97 12.36
CA VAL A 186 -27.43 -18.04 11.04
C VAL A 186 -27.18 -16.64 10.51
N LEU A 187 -28.19 -15.78 10.53
CA LEU A 187 -28.07 -14.38 10.10
C LEU A 187 -27.09 -13.60 10.99
N GLY A 188 -27.14 -13.82 12.31
CA GLY A 188 -26.21 -13.21 13.26
C GLY A 188 -24.76 -13.62 13.00
N ALA A 189 -24.52 -14.93 12.77
CA ALA A 189 -23.19 -15.45 12.46
C ALA A 189 -22.67 -14.93 11.11
N ALA A 190 -23.52 -14.84 10.09
CA ALA A 190 -23.16 -14.24 8.80
C ALA A 190 -22.82 -12.74 8.94
N GLY A 191 -23.60 -11.99 9.70
CA GLY A 191 -23.33 -10.57 9.97
C GLY A 191 -22.03 -10.34 10.74
N ILE A 192 -21.76 -11.15 11.77
CA ILE A 192 -20.49 -11.12 12.51
C ILE A 192 -19.32 -11.49 11.59
N ALA A 193 -19.47 -12.55 10.78
CA ALA A 193 -18.43 -12.97 9.84
C ALA A 193 -18.13 -11.90 8.78
N ALA A 194 -19.15 -11.22 8.26
CA ALA A 194 -18.98 -10.10 7.34
C ALA A 194 -18.23 -8.94 8.01
N ARG A 195 -18.62 -8.55 9.23
CA ARG A 195 -17.96 -7.48 9.98
C ARG A 195 -16.51 -7.81 10.37
N LEU A 196 -16.25 -9.04 10.82
CA LEU A 196 -14.90 -9.54 11.12
C LEU A 196 -14.07 -9.79 9.87
N GLY A 197 -14.71 -9.82 8.70
CA GLY A 197 -14.10 -9.93 7.38
C GLY A 197 -13.81 -8.60 6.71
N ASP A 198 -14.28 -7.50 7.30
CA ASP A 198 -14.19 -6.16 6.76
C ASP A 198 -12.92 -5.48 7.25
N ASP A 199 -11.88 -5.52 6.42
CA ASP A 199 -10.58 -4.90 6.73
C ASP A 199 -10.68 -3.37 6.86
N THR A 200 -11.78 -2.73 6.43
CA THR A 200 -11.96 -1.28 6.64
C THR A 200 -12.09 -0.92 8.12
N THR A 201 -12.51 -1.86 8.96
CA THR A 201 -12.56 -1.67 10.42
C THR A 201 -11.17 -1.60 11.06
N SER A 202 -10.15 -2.14 10.39
CA SER A 202 -8.74 -2.05 10.78
C SER A 202 -8.07 -0.80 10.21
N ILE A 203 -8.78 0.04 9.47
CA ILE A 203 -8.23 1.25 8.87
C ILE A 203 -8.80 2.47 9.59
N ASP A 204 -7.89 3.22 10.20
CA ASP A 204 -8.16 4.59 10.61
C ASP A 204 -7.94 5.51 9.41
N ARG A 205 -9.01 6.17 8.99
CA ARG A 205 -8.98 7.10 7.86
C ARG A 205 -9.70 8.38 8.21
N ALA A 206 -9.12 9.50 7.83
CA ALA A 206 -9.76 10.79 7.78
C ALA A 206 -9.52 11.42 6.43
N THR A 207 -10.54 12.08 5.88
CA THR A 207 -10.44 12.87 4.65
C THR A 207 -10.52 14.36 4.98
N ALA A 208 -9.94 15.18 4.11
CA ALA A 208 -10.00 16.63 4.21
C ALA A 208 -11.01 17.21 3.21
N GLY A 209 -11.54 18.39 3.54
CA GLY A 209 -12.21 19.21 2.53
C GLY A 209 -11.23 19.69 1.45
N PRO A 210 -11.74 20.11 0.27
CA PRO A 210 -10.92 20.76 -0.74
C PRO A 210 -10.25 21.99 -0.12
N GLY A 211 -8.95 22.17 -0.39
CA GLY A 211 -8.18 23.33 0.05
C GLY A 211 -7.49 23.98 -1.13
N GLN A 212 -7.40 25.31 -1.08
CA GLN A 212 -6.68 26.07 -2.09
C GLN A 212 -5.17 25.89 -1.91
N GLU A 213 -4.47 25.76 -3.03
CA GLU A 213 -3.01 25.75 -3.05
C GLU A 213 -2.48 27.14 -2.70
N THR A 214 -1.61 27.18 -1.68
CA THR A 214 -0.89 28.40 -1.32
C THR A 214 0.36 28.49 -2.19
N ALA A 215 0.75 29.69 -2.63
CA ALA A 215 1.99 29.83 -3.38
C ALA A 215 3.21 29.51 -2.49
N ALA A 216 4.27 28.96 -3.10
CA ALA A 216 5.54 28.82 -2.42
C ALA A 216 6.12 30.19 -2.04
N PRO A 217 6.86 30.30 -0.92
CA PRO A 217 7.41 31.59 -0.48
C PRO A 217 8.51 32.08 -1.44
N ALA A 218 8.53 33.39 -1.69
CA ALA A 218 9.56 34.03 -2.53
C ALA A 218 10.89 34.25 -1.80
N VAL A 219 10.84 34.36 -0.47
CA VAL A 219 11.96 34.63 0.45
C VAL A 219 11.85 33.74 1.68
N LEU A 220 12.96 33.51 2.38
CA LEU A 220 12.94 32.71 3.61
C LEU A 220 12.24 33.46 4.75
N GLY A 221 11.13 32.90 5.24
CA GLY A 221 10.42 33.39 6.42
C GLY A 221 10.94 32.81 7.74
N PRO A 222 10.35 33.21 8.89
CA PRO A 222 10.63 32.58 10.18
C PRO A 222 10.15 31.11 10.22
N GLU A 223 10.67 30.34 11.18
CA GLU A 223 10.16 28.99 11.49
C GLU A 223 8.67 29.08 11.89
N ARG A 224 7.81 28.33 11.18
CA ARG A 224 6.36 28.27 11.38
C ARG A 224 5.93 27.05 12.14
N PHE A 225 6.52 25.91 11.82
CA PHE A 225 6.21 24.64 12.44
C PHE A 225 7.42 23.71 12.44
N ARG A 226 7.38 22.76 13.37
CA ARG A 226 8.37 21.70 13.54
C ARG A 226 7.65 20.41 13.92
N LEU A 227 7.78 19.39 13.09
CA LEU A 227 7.22 18.08 13.33
C LEU A 227 8.33 17.08 13.56
N ARG A 228 8.19 16.28 14.62
CA ARG A 228 8.98 15.06 14.82
C ARG A 228 8.11 13.89 14.45
N LEU A 229 8.48 13.19 13.40
CA LEU A 229 7.72 12.06 12.92
C LEU A 229 8.12 10.83 13.74
N PRO A 230 7.17 10.13 14.38
CA PRO A 230 7.47 8.88 15.05
C PRO A 230 7.85 7.86 13.97
N VAL A 231 9.12 7.46 13.95
CA VAL A 231 9.54 6.32 13.15
C VAL A 231 9.69 5.13 14.09
N ASP A 232 9.10 4.01 13.70
CA ASP A 232 9.31 2.76 14.41
C ASP A 232 10.80 2.38 14.28
N PRO A 233 11.54 2.21 15.38
CA PRO A 233 12.96 1.87 15.33
C PRO A 233 13.24 0.52 14.64
N ASP A 234 12.24 -0.38 14.61
CA ASP A 234 12.31 -1.68 13.94
C ASP A 234 12.02 -1.55 12.43
N GLN A 235 11.40 -0.43 12.00
CA GLN A 235 11.01 -0.19 10.61
C GLN A 235 11.30 1.26 10.20
N PRO A 236 12.58 1.63 10.04
CA PRO A 236 13.02 3.02 9.86
C PRO A 236 12.64 3.64 8.50
N ASN A 237 11.79 3.01 7.72
CA ASN A 237 11.55 3.40 6.33
C ASN A 237 10.42 4.40 6.22
N ALA A 238 10.49 5.56 6.88
CA ALA A 238 9.54 6.64 6.60
C ALA A 238 9.97 7.44 5.36
N ARG A 239 9.00 7.81 4.51
CA ARG A 239 9.23 8.61 3.30
C ARG A 239 8.37 9.85 3.35
N ILE A 240 8.98 11.02 3.14
CA ILE A 240 8.25 12.27 2.94
C ILE A 240 8.22 12.58 1.45
N ILE A 241 7.02 12.81 0.92
CA ILE A 241 6.78 13.25 -0.45
C ILE A 241 6.01 14.55 -0.42
N THR A 242 6.25 15.38 -1.40
CA THR A 242 5.71 16.74 -1.53
C THR A 242 4.49 16.76 -2.43
N THR A 243 3.45 17.46 -2.02
CA THR A 243 2.20 17.64 -2.77
C THR A 243 1.94 19.15 -2.93
N GLY A 244 1.01 19.55 -3.79
CA GLY A 244 0.76 20.99 -4.02
C GLY A 244 0.43 21.76 -2.73
N ASN A 245 -0.43 21.19 -1.89
CA ASN A 245 -0.88 21.85 -0.66
C ASN A 245 -0.04 21.54 0.58
N GLY A 246 1.08 20.81 0.45
CA GLY A 246 1.89 20.41 1.58
C GLY A 246 2.71 19.16 1.32
N PHE A 247 2.68 18.21 2.25
CA PHE A 247 3.46 16.99 2.13
C PHE A 247 2.70 15.79 2.68
N VAL A 248 3.09 14.61 2.21
CA VAL A 248 2.61 13.33 2.73
C VAL A 248 3.77 12.61 3.38
N VAL A 249 3.54 12.20 4.62
CA VAL A 249 4.39 11.30 5.37
C VAL A 249 3.86 9.90 5.14
N SER A 250 4.70 9.06 4.57
CA SER A 250 4.46 7.65 4.36
C SER A 250 5.26 6.85 5.38
N THR A 251 4.57 6.01 6.14
CA THR A 251 5.13 5.10 7.16
C THR A 251 4.60 3.70 6.91
N ARG A 252 5.06 2.69 7.65
CA ARG A 252 4.47 1.35 7.53
C ARG A 252 2.97 1.33 7.81
N ASP A 253 2.53 2.11 8.80
CA ASP A 253 1.13 2.16 9.19
C ASP A 253 0.26 2.74 8.09
N GLY A 254 0.81 3.58 7.21
CA GLY A 254 0.09 4.13 6.08
C GLY A 254 0.60 5.51 5.66
N VAL A 255 -0.31 6.34 5.17
CA VAL A 255 -0.01 7.68 4.66
C VAL A 255 -0.75 8.75 5.45
N THR A 256 -0.09 9.86 5.72
CA THR A 256 -0.64 11.04 6.40
C THR A 256 -0.27 12.28 5.63
N SER A 257 -1.25 13.11 5.27
CA SER A 257 -1.00 14.42 4.67
C SER A 257 -0.97 15.52 5.72
N HIS A 258 -0.02 16.43 5.54
CA HIS A 258 0.16 17.63 6.34
C HIS A 258 0.05 18.86 5.44
N ASP A 259 -0.54 19.91 6.00
CA ASP A 259 -0.62 21.23 5.40
C ASP A 259 0.76 21.88 5.31
N GLY A 260 1.10 22.43 4.13
CA GLY A 260 2.41 23.00 3.87
C GLY A 260 2.71 24.28 4.65
N ALA A 261 1.69 25.07 5.01
CA ALA A 261 1.89 26.33 5.72
C ALA A 261 1.96 26.15 7.25
N THR A 262 1.19 25.20 7.78
CA THR A 262 0.99 25.02 9.23
C THR A 262 1.57 23.73 9.80
N GLY A 263 1.91 22.74 8.96
CA GLY A 263 2.32 21.40 9.38
C GLY A 263 1.19 20.55 9.98
N THR A 264 -0.04 21.07 10.04
CA THR A 264 -1.18 20.36 10.63
C THR A 264 -1.62 19.18 9.77
N GLU A 265 -2.01 18.07 10.41
CA GLU A 265 -2.54 16.91 9.71
C GLU A 265 -3.88 17.26 9.03
N ARG A 266 -4.01 16.90 7.75
CA ARG A 266 -5.19 17.17 6.93
C ARG A 266 -6.05 15.94 6.74
N TRP A 267 -5.42 14.86 6.30
CA TRP A 267 -6.06 13.58 6.02
C TRP A 267 -5.05 12.46 6.27
N HIS A 268 -5.55 11.26 6.53
CA HIS A 268 -4.71 10.08 6.69
C HIS A 268 -5.43 8.82 6.28
N TYR A 269 -4.64 7.80 5.96
CA TYR A 269 -5.08 6.44 5.74
C TYR A 269 -4.05 5.53 6.40
N ARG A 270 -4.38 5.06 7.62
CA ARG A 270 -3.50 4.28 8.50
C ARG A 270 -4.17 2.97 8.87
N ARG A 271 -3.42 1.90 8.98
CA ARG A 271 -3.91 0.63 9.51
C ARG A 271 -3.60 0.56 11.00
N LEU A 272 -4.61 0.25 11.79
CA LEU A 272 -4.49 0.08 13.24
C LEU A 272 -3.85 -1.27 13.56
N GLY A 273 -2.98 -1.29 14.57
CA GLY A 273 -2.43 -2.53 15.12
C GLY A 273 -1.47 -3.26 14.17
N VAL A 274 -0.80 -2.55 13.26
CA VAL A 274 0.30 -3.11 12.45
C VAL A 274 1.50 -3.37 13.36
N ARG A 275 1.46 -4.50 14.07
CA ARG A 275 2.60 -5.00 14.86
C ARG A 275 3.39 -6.08 14.15
N SER A 276 2.89 -6.57 13.02
CA SER A 276 3.55 -7.61 12.26
C SER A 276 4.00 -7.09 10.92
N ASP A 277 5.20 -7.47 10.53
CA ASP A 277 5.93 -7.00 9.35
C ASP A 277 5.26 -7.28 8.00
N ASN A 278 4.09 -7.92 7.95
CA ASN A 278 3.58 -8.55 6.72
C ASN A 278 2.44 -7.80 6.00
N VAL A 279 1.73 -6.88 6.67
CA VAL A 279 0.65 -6.09 6.04
C VAL A 279 0.78 -4.65 6.46
N GLY A 280 1.45 -3.90 5.61
CA GLY A 280 1.61 -2.48 5.79
C GLY A 280 1.92 -1.82 4.47
N ASN A 281 1.93 -0.51 4.53
CA ASN A 281 2.39 0.33 3.48
C ASN A 281 3.92 0.15 3.29
N VAL A 282 4.41 0.27 2.07
CA VAL A 282 5.83 0.19 1.73
C VAL A 282 6.29 1.60 1.37
N PRO A 283 6.84 2.38 2.32
CA PRO A 283 6.94 3.82 2.10
C PRO A 283 7.92 4.21 0.99
N LYS A 284 8.96 3.39 0.77
CA LYS A 284 9.88 3.54 -0.37
C LYS A 284 9.18 3.44 -1.72
N GLU A 285 7.97 2.88 -1.79
CA GLU A 285 7.15 2.75 -2.99
C GLU A 285 6.03 3.81 -3.06
N THR A 286 5.93 4.72 -2.08
CA THR A 286 4.99 5.83 -2.13
C THR A 286 5.49 6.96 -3.02
N VAL A 287 4.71 7.37 -4.00
CA VAL A 287 5.04 8.47 -4.92
C VAL A 287 3.91 9.50 -4.98
N ALA A 288 4.29 10.78 -5.08
CA ALA A 288 3.35 11.87 -5.34
C ALA A 288 3.37 12.20 -6.83
N LEU A 289 2.20 12.15 -7.46
CA LEU A 289 1.99 12.38 -8.88
C LEU A 289 1.33 13.74 -9.04
N ARG A 290 2.16 14.80 -8.96
CA ARG A 290 1.70 16.18 -8.92
C ARG A 290 0.87 16.57 -10.15
N GLY A 291 1.14 15.98 -11.32
CA GLY A 291 0.40 16.25 -12.55
C GLY A 291 -1.04 15.75 -12.51
N GLU A 292 -1.35 14.82 -11.61
CA GLU A 292 -2.64 14.15 -11.53
C GLU A 292 -3.31 14.35 -10.16
N ASN A 293 -2.69 15.14 -9.27
CA ASN A 293 -3.10 15.33 -7.89
C ASN A 293 -3.40 14.00 -7.19
N ALA A 294 -2.51 13.02 -7.39
CA ALA A 294 -2.64 11.69 -6.81
C ALA A 294 -1.42 11.30 -5.98
N VAL A 295 -1.64 10.58 -4.88
CA VAL A 295 -0.61 9.86 -4.14
C VAL A 295 -0.82 8.38 -4.37
N LEU A 296 0.19 7.74 -4.93
CA LEU A 296 0.18 6.31 -5.17
C LEU A 296 1.06 5.62 -4.13
N THR A 297 0.58 4.56 -3.52
CA THR A 297 1.34 3.83 -2.51
C THR A 297 1.08 2.34 -2.56
N TYR A 298 2.13 1.55 -2.37
CA TYR A 298 2.04 0.09 -2.38
C TYR A 298 1.90 -0.44 -0.97
N TRP A 299 0.98 -1.38 -0.80
CA TRP A 299 0.78 -2.11 0.44
C TRP A 299 1.07 -3.58 0.23
N GLU A 300 1.92 -4.14 1.09
CA GLU A 300 2.18 -5.58 1.07
C GLU A 300 0.87 -6.34 1.28
N LYS A 301 0.66 -7.36 0.44
CA LYS A 301 -0.54 -8.21 0.45
C LYS A 301 -1.86 -7.45 0.19
N ARG A 302 -1.83 -6.16 -0.21
CA ARG A 302 -3.01 -5.38 -0.62
C ARG A 302 -2.87 -4.79 -2.02
N GLY A 303 -1.66 -4.58 -2.50
CA GLY A 303 -1.39 -4.00 -3.81
C GLY A 303 -1.33 -2.47 -3.78
N TRP A 304 -1.62 -1.85 -4.91
CA TRP A 304 -1.53 -0.40 -5.08
C TRP A 304 -2.81 0.30 -4.67
N LEU A 305 -2.65 1.39 -3.92
CA LEU A 305 -3.73 2.29 -3.51
C LEU A 305 -3.40 3.69 -4.03
N ALA A 306 -4.36 4.34 -4.68
CA ALA A 306 -4.25 5.72 -5.10
C ALA A 306 -5.20 6.61 -4.31
N PHE A 307 -4.70 7.76 -3.87
CA PHE A 307 -5.42 8.74 -3.08
C PHE A 307 -5.40 10.09 -3.78
N ASP A 308 -6.46 10.86 -3.64
CA ASP A 308 -6.43 12.28 -3.99
C ASP A 308 -5.46 13.01 -3.05
N THR A 309 -4.53 13.80 -3.59
CA THR A 309 -3.51 14.49 -2.79
C THR A 309 -4.11 15.53 -1.85
N VAL A 310 -5.27 16.09 -2.17
CA VAL A 310 -5.89 17.20 -1.44
C VAL A 310 -6.84 16.69 -0.38
N THR A 311 -7.71 15.74 -0.75
CA THR A 311 -8.78 15.26 0.13
C THR A 311 -8.43 13.96 0.86
N GLY A 312 -7.48 13.18 0.36
CA GLY A 312 -7.19 11.83 0.86
C GLY A 312 -8.25 10.80 0.48
N GLU A 313 -9.18 11.13 -0.43
CA GLU A 313 -10.16 10.18 -0.92
C GLU A 313 -9.46 9.03 -1.66
N LEU A 314 -9.83 7.79 -1.35
CA LEU A 314 -9.35 6.61 -2.05
C LEU A 314 -9.94 6.58 -3.46
N LEU A 315 -9.12 6.82 -4.48
CA LEU A 315 -9.52 6.90 -5.87
C LEU A 315 -9.74 5.51 -6.47
N TRP A 316 -8.79 4.61 -6.25
CA TRP A 316 -8.88 3.22 -6.68
C TRP A 316 -7.91 2.33 -5.89
N THR A 317 -8.20 1.03 -5.94
CA THR A 317 -7.33 -0.05 -5.46
C THR A 317 -7.07 -0.97 -6.63
N ALA A 318 -5.80 -1.20 -6.98
CA ALA A 318 -5.47 -2.14 -8.04
C ALA A 318 -4.73 -3.33 -7.44
N THR A 319 -5.42 -4.47 -7.41
CA THR A 319 -4.77 -5.78 -7.32
C THR A 319 -4.19 -6.20 -8.67
N ASP A 320 -4.72 -5.63 -9.76
CA ASP A 320 -4.52 -6.14 -11.13
C ASP A 320 -3.78 -5.14 -12.04
N LEU A 321 -3.08 -4.13 -11.48
CA LEU A 321 -2.03 -3.48 -12.26
C LEU A 321 -1.11 -4.61 -12.76
N PRO A 322 -0.84 -4.68 -14.08
CA PRO A 322 -0.36 -5.90 -14.73
C PRO A 322 0.79 -6.55 -13.96
N ALA A 323 0.48 -7.65 -13.26
CA ALA A 323 1.40 -8.31 -12.36
C ALA A 323 2.57 -8.99 -13.09
N ASP A 324 2.34 -9.34 -14.36
CA ASP A 324 3.26 -10.13 -15.19
C ASP A 324 4.36 -9.29 -15.85
N ASP A 325 4.17 -7.97 -15.95
CA ASP A 325 5.19 -7.01 -16.39
C ASP A 325 5.43 -6.02 -15.25
N ARG A 326 6.14 -6.45 -14.19
CA ARG A 326 6.61 -5.57 -13.10
C ARG A 326 7.65 -4.56 -13.62
N GLY A 327 7.25 -3.77 -14.60
CA GLY A 327 7.96 -2.58 -14.98
C GLY A 327 8.11 -1.68 -13.76
N SER A 328 9.24 -1.01 -13.66
CA SER A 328 9.43 -0.05 -12.58
C SER A 328 8.48 1.12 -12.79
N ILE A 329 7.86 1.60 -11.70
CA ILE A 329 7.17 2.89 -11.74
C ILE A 329 8.17 3.96 -12.13
N VAL A 330 7.79 4.72 -13.15
CA VAL A 330 8.53 5.86 -13.66
C VAL A 330 8.61 6.92 -12.57
N ARG A 331 9.80 7.49 -12.35
CA ARG A 331 9.96 8.59 -11.39
C ARG A 331 9.39 9.88 -11.97
N GLY A 332 8.72 10.68 -11.14
CA GLY A 332 8.30 12.03 -11.52
C GLY A 332 6.84 12.32 -11.21
N ASN A 333 6.20 13.12 -12.06
CA ASN A 333 4.92 13.76 -11.77
C ASN A 333 3.69 13.05 -12.31
N LEU A 334 3.87 12.00 -13.12
CA LEU A 334 2.81 11.27 -13.81
C LEU A 334 2.99 9.77 -13.61
N LEU A 335 1.89 9.02 -13.49
CA LEU A 335 1.94 7.56 -13.39
C LEU A 335 2.26 6.89 -14.73
N ALA A 336 3.45 6.34 -14.85
CA ALA A 336 3.81 5.45 -15.94
C ALA A 336 4.61 4.26 -15.42
N PHE A 337 4.60 3.18 -16.20
CA PHE A 337 5.38 1.97 -15.96
C PHE A 337 6.32 1.76 -17.15
N VAL A 338 7.56 1.35 -16.89
CA VAL A 338 8.51 0.97 -17.94
C VAL A 338 8.79 -0.53 -17.89
N SER A 339 8.49 -1.26 -18.96
CA SER A 339 8.79 -2.69 -19.05
C SER A 339 10.29 -2.96 -19.17
N HIS A 340 10.69 -4.23 -18.99
CA HIS A 340 12.09 -4.63 -19.21
C HIS A 340 12.59 -4.33 -20.63
N TYR A 341 11.67 -4.28 -21.61
CA TYR A 341 11.97 -3.98 -23.01
C TYR A 341 11.92 -2.49 -23.35
N GLY A 342 11.71 -1.62 -22.36
CA GLY A 342 11.69 -0.18 -22.56
C GLY A 342 10.39 0.39 -23.10
N THR A 343 9.32 -0.42 -23.07
CA THR A 343 7.97 0.04 -23.39
C THR A 343 7.45 0.85 -22.22
N VAL A 344 6.99 2.07 -22.48
CA VAL A 344 6.38 2.93 -21.47
C VAL A 344 4.86 2.83 -21.58
N THR A 345 4.21 2.45 -20.49
CA THR A 345 2.75 2.44 -20.39
C THR A 345 2.31 3.56 -19.46
N ARG A 346 1.54 4.51 -20.00
CA ARG A 346 0.94 5.60 -19.24
C ARG A 346 -0.41 5.16 -18.68
N VAL A 347 -0.64 5.46 -17.41
CA VAL A 347 -1.87 5.13 -16.70
C VAL A 347 -2.40 6.40 -16.06
N ASP A 348 -3.70 6.65 -16.19
CA ASP A 348 -4.38 7.72 -15.46
C ASP A 348 -4.30 7.41 -13.96
N ALA A 349 -3.58 8.22 -13.19
CA ALA A 349 -3.39 7.96 -11.76
C ALA A 349 -4.66 8.16 -10.93
N ARG A 350 -5.69 8.81 -11.46
CA ARG A 350 -6.97 9.02 -10.78
C ARG A 350 -7.95 7.89 -11.02
N THR A 351 -7.84 7.17 -12.15
CA THR A 351 -8.77 6.06 -12.46
C THR A 351 -8.09 4.70 -12.54
N GLY A 352 -6.76 4.64 -12.58
CA GLY A 352 -5.99 3.41 -12.76
C GLY A 352 -6.10 2.81 -14.17
N ARG A 353 -6.58 3.58 -15.15
CA ARG A 353 -6.83 3.09 -16.53
C ARG A 353 -5.63 3.37 -17.40
N THR A 354 -5.20 2.39 -18.19
CA THR A 354 -4.20 2.61 -19.23
C THR A 354 -4.70 3.65 -20.24
N LEU A 355 -3.89 4.67 -20.49
CA LEU A 355 -4.13 5.70 -21.49
C LEU A 355 -3.51 5.29 -22.83
N TRP A 356 -2.22 4.95 -22.80
CA TRP A 356 -1.47 4.52 -23.97
C TRP A 356 -0.25 3.68 -23.58
N THR A 357 0.31 3.00 -24.57
CA THR A 357 1.56 2.26 -24.45
C THR A 357 2.45 2.64 -25.62
N SER A 358 3.69 3.07 -25.34
CA SER A 358 4.65 3.46 -26.37
C SER A 358 5.05 2.23 -27.21
N PRO A 359 5.54 2.43 -28.44
CA PRO A 359 6.28 1.38 -29.11
C PRO A 359 7.51 0.98 -28.29
N GLN A 360 7.96 -0.27 -28.48
CA GLN A 360 9.22 -0.75 -27.94
C GLN A 360 10.38 0.12 -28.47
N GLU A 361 11.40 0.33 -27.64
CA GLU A 361 12.61 1.03 -28.06
C GLU A 361 13.30 0.29 -29.24
N SER A 362 13.99 1.06 -30.08
CA SER A 362 14.75 0.49 -31.20
C SER A 362 15.73 -0.60 -30.73
N SER A 363 15.95 -1.62 -31.57
CA SER A 363 16.88 -2.72 -31.25
C SER A 363 18.31 -2.26 -30.98
N ALA A 364 18.71 -1.07 -31.50
CA ALA A 364 20.02 -0.47 -31.25
C ALA A 364 20.23 0.00 -29.79
N CYS A 365 19.15 0.15 -29.03
CA CYS A 365 19.16 0.47 -27.61
C CYS A 365 18.50 -0.63 -26.77
N ALA A 366 18.06 -1.73 -27.39
CA ALA A 366 17.39 -2.82 -26.69
C ALA A 366 18.38 -3.57 -25.78
N GLY A 367 17.96 -3.83 -24.54
CA GLY A 367 18.75 -4.57 -23.56
C GLY A 367 19.65 -3.72 -22.65
N THR A 368 19.66 -2.38 -22.80
CA THR A 368 20.31 -1.49 -21.83
C THR A 368 19.35 -1.09 -20.71
N VAL A 369 19.91 -0.80 -19.54
CA VAL A 369 19.12 -0.25 -18.42
C VAL A 369 18.59 1.10 -18.86
N GLN A 370 17.27 1.23 -18.93
CA GLN A 370 16.62 2.46 -19.29
C GLN A 370 16.21 3.23 -18.03
N HIS A 371 16.49 4.53 -18.05
CA HIS A 371 16.00 5.45 -17.04
C HIS A 371 14.85 6.23 -17.66
N VAL A 372 13.66 6.07 -17.09
CA VAL A 372 12.48 6.80 -17.53
C VAL A 372 12.04 7.74 -16.42
N VAL A 373 11.77 8.98 -16.79
CA VAL A 373 11.20 10.00 -15.91
C VAL A 373 10.03 10.71 -16.56
N ALA A 374 9.06 11.11 -15.75
CA ALA A 374 7.87 11.82 -16.20
C ALA A 374 7.80 13.22 -15.61
N THR A 375 7.73 14.23 -16.47
CA THR A 375 7.39 15.60 -16.07
C THR A 375 5.88 15.81 -16.17
N MET A 376 5.39 17.04 -15.98
CA MET A 376 3.96 17.33 -16.14
C MET A 376 3.50 17.26 -17.62
N THR A 377 4.42 17.42 -18.57
CA THR A 377 4.15 17.67 -19.99
C THR A 377 4.74 16.61 -20.92
N ALA A 378 5.79 15.93 -20.49
CA ALA A 378 6.49 14.93 -21.29
C ALA A 378 7.07 13.79 -20.45
N ILE A 379 7.27 12.63 -21.07
CA ILE A 379 8.02 11.50 -20.50
C ILE A 379 9.34 11.36 -21.24
N TYR A 380 10.44 11.39 -20.49
CA TYR A 380 11.79 11.25 -21.04
C TYR A 380 12.30 9.84 -20.78
N ARG A 381 12.69 9.16 -21.85
CA ARG A 381 13.37 7.87 -21.82
C ARG A 381 14.83 8.07 -22.16
N VAL A 382 15.71 7.69 -21.25
CA VAL A 382 17.15 7.77 -21.42
C VAL A 382 17.72 6.36 -21.50
N ALA A 383 18.41 6.07 -22.59
CA ALA A 383 19.04 4.78 -22.86
C ALA A 383 20.48 4.99 -23.34
N SER A 384 21.36 4.06 -22.97
CA SER A 384 22.64 3.92 -23.67
C SER A 384 22.39 3.11 -24.94
N CYS A 385 22.77 3.66 -26.09
CA CYS A 385 22.55 3.07 -27.41
C CYS A 385 23.89 2.88 -28.12
N GLY A 386 23.97 1.88 -29.01
CA GLY A 386 25.18 1.58 -29.79
C GLY A 386 25.98 0.39 -29.26
N HIS A 387 27.08 0.07 -29.94
CA HIS A 387 27.99 -1.02 -29.59
C HIS A 387 29.45 -0.53 -29.66
N GLY A 388 30.27 -0.92 -28.68
CA GLY A 388 31.70 -0.60 -28.65
C GLY A 388 31.96 0.91 -28.48
N ASP A 389 32.80 1.46 -29.36
CA ASP A 389 33.26 2.85 -29.27
C ASP A 389 32.22 3.89 -29.75
N GLU A 390 31.10 3.45 -30.32
CA GLU A 390 30.00 4.31 -30.78
C GLU A 390 28.83 4.32 -29.80
N THR A 391 29.11 4.24 -28.50
CA THR A 391 28.05 4.37 -27.49
C THR A 391 27.61 5.83 -27.36
N ALA A 392 26.30 6.04 -27.36
CA ALA A 392 25.69 7.33 -27.16
C ALA A 392 24.59 7.24 -26.09
N VAL A 393 24.47 8.27 -25.26
CA VAL A 393 23.29 8.42 -24.41
C VAL A 393 22.20 9.04 -25.27
N ALA A 394 21.17 8.26 -25.58
CA ALA A 394 19.99 8.73 -26.30
C ALA A 394 18.91 9.13 -25.31
N VAL A 395 18.38 10.34 -25.48
CA VAL A 395 17.19 10.84 -24.79
C VAL A 395 16.07 10.88 -25.81
N THR A 396 14.96 10.22 -25.51
CA THR A 396 13.71 10.26 -26.27
C THR A 396 12.67 11.00 -25.45
N GLU A 397 12.02 11.99 -26.05
CA GLU A 397 10.91 12.73 -25.48
C GLU A 397 9.60 12.18 -26.03
N LEU A 398 8.74 11.67 -25.13
CA LEU A 398 7.40 11.19 -25.43
C LEU A 398 6.38 12.22 -24.95
N ASP A 399 5.38 12.49 -25.77
CA ASP A 399 4.21 13.28 -25.38
C ASP A 399 3.46 12.58 -24.24
N ALA A 400 3.16 13.31 -23.16
CA ALA A 400 2.55 12.71 -21.98
C ALA A 400 1.10 12.25 -22.21
N GLU A 401 0.38 12.87 -23.16
CA GLU A 401 -1.04 12.59 -23.41
C GLU A 401 -1.26 11.47 -24.42
N SER A 402 -0.44 11.42 -25.48
CA SER A 402 -0.59 10.49 -26.62
C SER A 402 0.45 9.38 -26.68
N GLY A 403 1.63 9.59 -26.07
CA GLY A 403 2.78 8.68 -26.19
C GLY A 403 3.54 8.78 -27.50
N GLU A 404 3.23 9.76 -28.36
CA GLU A 404 3.97 10.05 -29.58
C GLU A 404 5.40 10.54 -29.27
N ILE A 405 6.36 10.21 -30.11
CA ILE A 405 7.74 10.71 -29.97
C ILE A 405 7.78 12.16 -30.47
N LEU A 406 7.98 13.10 -29.55
CA LEU A 406 8.12 14.52 -29.86
C LEU A 406 9.53 14.87 -30.33
N GLY A 407 10.53 14.19 -29.79
CA GLY A 407 11.93 14.49 -30.05
C GLY A 407 12.87 13.37 -29.67
N TRP A 408 14.03 13.37 -30.30
CA TRP A 408 15.10 12.44 -30.00
C TRP A 408 16.45 13.15 -30.11
N ARG A 409 17.34 12.91 -29.16
CA ARG A 409 18.70 13.46 -29.17
C ARG A 409 19.68 12.46 -28.59
N ALA A 410 20.75 12.20 -29.33
CA ALA A 410 21.89 11.42 -28.85
C ALA A 410 23.06 12.32 -28.49
N PHE A 411 23.72 11.98 -27.38
CA PHE A 411 24.95 12.61 -26.94
C PHE A 411 26.06 11.57 -26.99
N PRO A 412 27.21 11.87 -27.61
CA PRO A 412 28.34 10.95 -27.62
C PRO A 412 28.74 10.64 -26.17
N ALA A 413 28.72 9.36 -25.80
CA ALA A 413 29.32 8.91 -24.56
C ALA A 413 30.78 8.58 -24.88
N PRO A 414 31.77 9.27 -24.28
CA PRO A 414 33.17 9.03 -24.62
C PRO A 414 33.51 7.56 -24.42
N SER A 415 34.03 6.93 -25.47
CA SER A 415 34.35 5.51 -25.56
C SER A 415 35.48 5.12 -24.60
N ARG A 416 35.13 4.73 -23.37
CA ARG A 416 36.09 4.14 -22.43
C ARG A 416 35.51 2.93 -21.73
N ARG A 417 36.41 2.12 -21.17
CA ARG A 417 36.20 0.75 -20.65
C ARG A 417 35.10 0.60 -19.59
N LEU A 418 34.55 1.69 -19.08
CA LEU A 418 33.53 1.70 -18.05
C LEU A 418 32.20 2.21 -18.62
N PRO A 419 31.07 1.54 -18.35
CA PRO A 419 29.77 2.00 -18.79
C PRO A 419 29.48 3.38 -18.19
N CYS A 420 29.00 4.32 -19.02
CA CYS A 420 28.48 5.58 -18.51
C CYS A 420 27.34 5.30 -17.53
N TYR A 421 27.52 5.74 -16.28
CA TYR A 421 26.44 5.71 -15.30
C TYR A 421 25.52 6.89 -15.57
N VAL A 422 24.33 6.58 -16.11
CA VAL A 422 23.30 7.56 -16.37
C VAL A 422 22.44 7.73 -15.12
N GLU A 423 22.38 8.94 -14.62
CA GLU A 423 21.44 9.32 -13.57
C GLU A 423 20.42 10.30 -14.15
N VAL A 424 19.14 10.07 -13.88
CA VAL A 424 18.07 10.98 -14.31
C VAL A 424 17.26 11.40 -13.09
N GLN A 425 17.15 12.72 -12.89
CA GLN A 425 16.41 13.32 -11.80
C GLN A 425 15.36 14.28 -12.35
N VAL A 426 14.15 14.24 -11.77
CA VAL A 426 13.13 15.28 -11.96
C VAL A 426 13.19 16.18 -10.75
N LEU A 427 13.49 17.45 -10.96
CA LEU A 427 13.53 18.46 -9.91
C LEU A 427 12.11 18.92 -9.56
N ASP A 428 11.93 19.53 -8.38
CA ASP A 428 10.62 20.00 -7.91
C ASP A 428 9.95 20.98 -8.88
N SER A 429 10.75 21.69 -9.68
CA SER A 429 10.33 22.60 -10.74
C SER A 429 9.91 21.92 -12.04
N GLY A 430 10.03 20.59 -12.14
CA GLY A 430 9.74 19.81 -13.34
C GLY A 430 10.93 19.67 -14.31
N TYR A 431 12.07 20.30 -14.03
CA TYR A 431 13.28 20.14 -14.84
C TYR A 431 13.77 18.69 -14.79
N VAL A 432 14.21 18.18 -15.93
CA VAL A 432 14.88 16.88 -15.99
C VAL A 432 16.37 17.10 -16.13
N TRP A 433 17.11 16.58 -15.18
CA TRP A 433 18.57 16.58 -15.20
C TRP A 433 19.06 15.17 -15.47
N THR A 434 19.79 15.00 -16.57
CA THR A 434 20.45 13.76 -16.93
C THR A 434 21.95 13.95 -16.77
N THR A 435 22.58 13.09 -15.99
CA THR A 435 24.03 13.09 -15.77
C THR A 435 24.62 11.81 -16.31
N CYS A 436 25.65 11.93 -17.14
CA CYS A 436 26.49 10.82 -17.60
C CYS A 436 27.89 10.98 -17.01
N ARG A 437 28.27 10.12 -16.06
CA ARG A 437 29.62 10.13 -15.49
C ARG A 437 30.56 9.23 -16.30
N HIS A 438 31.74 9.73 -16.62
CA HIS A 438 32.80 8.98 -17.29
C HIS A 438 34.18 9.29 -16.69
N ASP A 439 35.19 8.53 -17.08
CA ASP A 439 36.57 8.77 -16.64
C ASP A 439 37.01 10.17 -17.09
N GLY A 440 37.22 11.06 -16.12
CA GLY A 440 37.73 12.42 -16.35
C GLY A 440 36.68 13.49 -16.62
N GLY A 441 35.37 13.21 -16.46
CA GLY A 441 34.35 14.24 -16.62
C GLY A 441 32.92 13.80 -16.36
N VAL A 442 32.02 14.77 -16.46
CA VAL A 442 30.58 14.61 -16.30
C VAL A 442 29.91 15.34 -17.45
N THR A 443 29.03 14.66 -18.17
CA THR A 443 28.15 15.31 -19.15
C THR A 443 26.79 15.49 -18.52
N ASP A 444 26.40 16.75 -18.30
CA ASP A 444 25.09 17.11 -17.78
C ASP A 444 24.19 17.64 -18.90
N VAL A 445 22.98 17.08 -18.99
CA VAL A 445 21.93 17.55 -19.88
C VAL A 445 20.79 18.03 -19.00
N LEU A 446 20.44 19.30 -19.15
CA LEU A 446 19.32 19.90 -18.42
C LEU A 446 18.19 20.23 -19.38
N LEU A 447 17.00 19.73 -19.03
CA LEU A 447 15.78 19.84 -19.81
C LEU A 447 14.79 20.70 -19.02
N SER A 448 14.37 21.81 -19.63
CA SER A 448 13.28 22.63 -19.09
C SER A 448 11.94 21.93 -19.32
N PRO A 449 11.01 21.94 -18.35
CA PRO A 449 9.72 21.25 -18.46
C PRO A 449 8.85 21.74 -19.62
N SER A 450 9.09 22.96 -20.11
CA SER A 450 8.28 23.58 -21.18
C SER A 450 9.04 23.78 -22.48
N ALA A 451 10.28 23.27 -22.58
CA ALA A 451 11.12 23.48 -23.74
C ALA A 451 11.33 22.16 -24.50
N PRO A 452 11.26 22.15 -25.84
CA PRO A 452 11.46 20.94 -26.61
C PRO A 452 12.88 20.39 -26.39
N LEU A 453 13.06 19.07 -26.47
CA LEU A 453 14.37 18.43 -26.29
C LEU A 453 15.49 19.01 -27.19
N ALA A 454 15.14 19.55 -28.36
CA ALA A 454 16.08 20.22 -29.26
C ALA A 454 16.74 21.47 -28.63
N SER A 455 16.05 22.13 -27.71
CA SER A 455 16.53 23.31 -26.96
C SER A 455 17.24 22.95 -25.65
N ALA A 456 17.36 21.65 -25.35
CA ALA A 456 18.03 21.16 -24.15
C ALA A 456 19.42 21.75 -24.01
N LEU A 457 19.69 22.31 -22.83
CA LEU A 457 20.96 22.90 -22.53
C LEU A 457 21.94 21.79 -22.14
N VAL A 458 22.93 21.58 -23.01
CA VAL A 458 24.01 20.64 -22.75
C VAL A 458 25.07 21.41 -21.98
N VAL A 459 25.11 21.24 -20.67
CA VAL A 459 26.25 21.70 -19.86
C VAL A 459 27.33 20.62 -19.96
N SER A 460 27.83 20.41 -21.17
CA SER A 460 29.06 19.65 -21.39
C SER A 460 30.19 20.64 -21.24
N SER A 461 30.73 20.80 -20.03
CA SER A 461 32.00 21.48 -19.89
C SER A 461 32.72 21.05 -18.62
N GLU A 462 34.04 21.03 -18.71
CA GLU A 462 35.01 20.77 -17.64
C GLU A 462 34.84 21.67 -16.39
N GLY A 463 33.85 22.55 -16.35
CA GLY A 463 33.64 23.55 -15.33
C GLY A 463 32.26 23.59 -14.69
N HIS A 464 31.36 22.60 -14.86
CA HIS A 464 30.13 22.44 -14.05
C HIS A 464 29.89 20.97 -13.73
N SER A 465 29.74 20.63 -12.44
CA SER A 465 29.71 19.23 -11.97
C SER A 465 28.46 18.86 -11.19
N GLY A 466 27.52 19.79 -11.04
CA GLY A 466 26.28 19.49 -10.36
C GLY A 466 25.27 20.63 -10.38
N VAL A 467 24.04 20.28 -10.72
CA VAL A 467 22.85 21.10 -10.46
C VAL A 467 22.42 20.83 -9.02
N LEU A 468 22.49 21.86 -8.17
CA LEU A 468 22.15 21.73 -6.75
C LEU A 468 20.65 21.92 -6.49
N ALA A 469 20.02 22.79 -7.28
CA ALA A 469 18.59 23.08 -7.24
C ALA A 469 18.20 23.82 -8.52
N ALA A 470 16.95 23.68 -8.96
CA ALA A 470 16.42 24.45 -10.09
C ALA A 470 14.98 24.91 -9.83
N GLY A 471 14.69 26.13 -10.23
CA GLY A 471 13.36 26.74 -10.36
C GLY A 471 13.28 27.44 -11.73
N ASN A 472 12.88 28.70 -11.74
CA ASN A 472 13.07 29.56 -12.93
C ASN A 472 14.55 29.86 -13.20
N ASP A 473 15.41 29.66 -12.20
CA ASP A 473 16.86 29.73 -12.30
C ASP A 473 17.46 28.43 -11.79
N ILE A 474 18.65 28.11 -12.28
CA ILE A 474 19.41 26.91 -11.94
C ILE A 474 20.57 27.33 -11.07
N LEU A 475 20.72 26.68 -9.91
CA LEU A 475 21.93 26.81 -9.12
C LEU A 475 22.89 25.69 -9.50
N ALA A 476 23.98 26.06 -10.18
CA ALA A 476 25.02 25.14 -10.62
C ALA A 476 26.30 25.32 -9.80
N SER A 477 27.00 24.21 -9.57
CA SER A 477 28.34 24.20 -8.98
C SER A 477 29.39 23.93 -10.07
N PRO A 478 30.38 24.82 -10.25
CA PRO A 478 31.45 24.63 -11.22
C PRO A 478 32.53 23.62 -10.84
N SER A 479 32.52 23.14 -9.59
CA SER A 479 33.63 22.37 -9.01
C SER A 479 33.53 20.87 -9.24
N LEU A 480 34.61 20.27 -9.74
CA LEU A 480 34.75 18.83 -9.97
C LEU A 480 34.37 18.01 -8.72
N PRO A 481 33.89 16.76 -8.90
CA PRO A 481 33.63 15.86 -7.78
C PRO A 481 34.86 15.75 -6.86
N GLY A 482 34.72 16.19 -5.60
CA GLY A 482 35.78 16.15 -4.59
C GLY A 482 36.46 17.50 -4.31
N ASP A 483 36.30 18.50 -5.17
CA ASP A 483 36.80 19.85 -4.90
C ASP A 483 35.86 20.61 -3.97
N PRO A 484 36.38 21.36 -2.98
CA PRO A 484 35.55 22.21 -2.14
C PRO A 484 34.90 23.27 -3.03
N VAL A 485 33.57 23.32 -3.00
CA VAL A 485 32.81 24.27 -3.83
C VAL A 485 33.10 25.69 -3.36
N ARG A 486 33.87 26.45 -4.15
CA ARG A 486 34.24 27.85 -3.84
C ARG A 486 33.26 28.87 -4.38
N ARG A 487 32.52 28.50 -5.43
CA ARG A 487 31.64 29.38 -6.19
C ARG A 487 30.38 28.63 -6.53
N TRP A 488 29.23 29.30 -6.50
CA TRP A 488 28.06 28.83 -7.22
C TRP A 488 27.66 29.83 -8.28
N GLU A 489 27.02 29.35 -9.33
CA GLU A 489 26.50 30.18 -10.39
C GLU A 489 24.99 30.02 -10.47
N ILE A 490 24.31 31.14 -10.61
CA ILE A 490 22.89 31.16 -10.92
C ILE A 490 22.80 31.31 -12.43
N LEU A 491 22.21 30.32 -13.09
CA LEU A 491 21.99 30.31 -14.52
C LEU A 491 20.50 30.52 -14.79
N SER A 492 20.16 31.35 -15.76
CA SER A 492 18.81 31.47 -16.30
C SER A 492 18.41 30.12 -16.86
N ALA A 493 17.24 29.61 -16.47
CA ALA A 493 16.81 28.30 -16.91
C ALA A 493 16.26 28.29 -18.36
N ALA A 494 16.10 29.47 -18.97
CA ALA A 494 15.64 29.63 -20.35
C ALA A 494 16.78 29.44 -21.37
N ASP A 495 17.99 29.91 -21.05
CA ASP A 495 19.11 29.99 -22.00
C ASP A 495 20.47 29.63 -21.38
N GLY A 496 20.50 29.26 -20.09
CA GLY A 496 21.70 28.91 -19.34
C GLY A 496 22.65 30.08 -19.10
N THR A 497 22.23 31.32 -19.40
CA THR A 497 23.08 32.49 -19.19
C THR A 497 23.29 32.72 -17.71
N ARG A 498 24.53 33.03 -17.31
CA ARG A 498 24.85 33.32 -15.91
C ARG A 498 24.24 34.66 -15.50
N THR A 499 23.30 34.64 -14.57
CA THR A 499 22.62 35.84 -14.05
C THR A 499 23.33 36.39 -12.82
N ALA A 500 23.91 35.53 -11.98
CA ALA A 500 24.67 35.92 -10.81
C ALA A 500 25.73 34.87 -10.42
N GLU A 501 26.68 35.29 -9.58
CA GLU A 501 27.72 34.45 -8.99
C GLU A 501 27.65 34.59 -7.47
N LEU A 502 27.69 33.46 -6.76
CA LEU A 502 27.71 33.41 -5.30
C LEU A 502 29.11 33.03 -4.84
N ASP A 503 29.85 33.97 -4.27
CA ASP A 503 31.19 33.74 -3.75
C ASP A 503 31.14 33.12 -2.35
N ARG A 504 31.39 31.81 -2.26
CA ARG A 504 31.41 31.08 -0.98
C ARG A 504 32.72 31.28 -0.22
N ALA A 505 33.80 31.62 -0.92
CA ALA A 505 35.14 31.71 -0.34
C ALA A 505 35.22 32.82 0.73
N SER A 506 34.46 33.90 0.56
CA SER A 506 34.45 35.04 1.47
C SER A 506 33.75 34.79 2.82
N VAL A 507 32.96 33.72 2.94
CA VAL A 507 32.00 33.57 4.05
C VAL A 507 32.29 32.37 4.94
N GLU A 508 32.89 31.31 4.40
CA GLU A 508 32.99 30.02 5.11
C GLU A 508 34.34 29.33 4.87
N GLU A 509 35.44 29.92 5.32
CA GLU A 509 36.78 29.28 5.26
C GLU A 509 36.82 27.90 5.93
N HIS A 510 35.86 27.61 6.82
CA HIS A 510 35.79 26.37 7.61
C HIS A 510 34.61 25.44 7.28
N ALA A 511 33.57 25.91 6.56
CA ALA A 511 32.47 25.00 6.19
C ALA A 511 32.88 24.23 4.94
N ARG A 512 33.15 22.94 5.11
CA ARG A 512 33.58 22.08 3.98
C ARG A 512 32.43 21.68 3.09
N PHE A 513 31.23 21.50 3.65
CA PHE A 513 30.09 20.91 2.94
C PHE A 513 28.81 21.72 3.13
N THR A 514 28.09 21.92 2.02
CA THR A 514 26.70 22.36 2.01
C THR A 514 25.84 21.12 2.01
N TYR A 515 24.97 20.99 3.01
CA TYR A 515 24.18 19.78 3.22
C TYR A 515 22.84 19.84 2.49
N ALA A 516 22.27 21.03 2.33
CA ALA A 516 21.04 21.23 1.60
C ALA A 516 21.00 22.63 0.98
N THR A 517 20.46 22.73 -0.24
CA THR A 517 20.24 24.00 -0.94
C THR A 517 18.84 24.08 -1.56
N ALA A 518 18.24 25.27 -1.59
CA ALA A 518 17.01 25.58 -2.29
C ALA A 518 17.13 26.90 -3.05
N VAL A 519 16.45 27.01 -4.20
CA VAL A 519 16.29 28.26 -4.94
C VAL A 519 14.85 28.73 -4.81
N LEU A 520 14.66 29.86 -4.16
CA LEU A 520 13.40 30.60 -4.11
C LEU A 520 13.35 31.64 -5.24
N ALA A 521 12.24 32.38 -5.35
CA ALA A 521 12.09 33.41 -6.37
C ALA A 521 13.19 34.48 -6.26
N ASP A 522 13.46 34.96 -5.05
CA ASP A 522 14.38 36.08 -4.82
C ASP A 522 15.68 35.67 -4.09
N GLN A 523 15.73 34.47 -3.52
CA GLN A 523 16.85 34.04 -2.67
C GLN A 523 17.31 32.60 -2.95
N VAL A 524 18.59 32.32 -2.66
CA VAL A 524 19.09 30.95 -2.47
C VAL A 524 19.21 30.69 -0.98
N VAL A 525 18.73 29.54 -0.51
CA VAL A 525 18.78 29.15 0.91
C VAL A 525 19.68 27.94 1.05
N THR A 526 20.62 28.00 2.00
CA THR A 526 21.62 26.95 2.21
C THR A 526 21.72 26.56 3.67
N VAL A 527 21.96 25.26 3.93
CA VAL A 527 22.35 24.76 5.24
C VAL A 527 23.77 24.22 5.18
N THR A 528 24.63 24.78 6.04
CA THR A 528 26.03 24.38 6.22
C THR A 528 26.24 23.85 7.63
N ARG A 529 27.32 23.10 7.86
CA ARG A 529 27.68 22.60 9.19
C ARG A 529 29.03 23.18 9.60
N GLN A 530 29.07 23.81 10.78
CA GLN A 530 30.27 24.40 11.37
C GLN A 530 30.43 23.93 12.82
N HIS A 531 31.57 23.30 13.16
CA HIS A 531 31.92 22.87 14.53
C HIS A 531 30.79 22.12 15.28
N ASN A 532 30.04 21.25 14.60
CA ASN A 532 28.86 20.50 15.09
C ASN A 532 27.52 21.24 15.18
N ALA A 533 27.46 22.52 14.80
CA ALA A 533 26.20 23.24 14.63
C ALA A 533 25.83 23.31 13.14
N TYR A 534 24.53 23.31 12.85
CA TYR A 534 24.02 23.61 11.51
C TYR A 534 23.64 25.09 11.43
N THR A 535 24.02 25.72 10.33
CA THR A 535 23.77 27.14 10.06
C THR A 535 22.98 27.29 8.77
N LEU A 536 21.87 27.99 8.87
CA LEU A 536 21.02 28.43 7.78
C LEU A 536 21.52 29.77 7.26
N ARG A 537 21.60 29.95 5.95
CA ARG A 537 21.99 31.21 5.32
C ARG A 537 21.19 31.45 4.05
N THR A 538 20.80 32.70 3.82
CA THR A 538 20.20 33.14 2.57
C THR A 538 21.23 33.86 1.70
N TRP A 539 20.99 33.89 0.40
CA TRP A 539 21.75 34.68 -0.56
C TRP A 539 20.79 35.40 -1.47
N ASP A 540 21.02 36.68 -1.70
CA ASP A 540 20.23 37.45 -2.65
C ASP A 540 20.58 37.03 -4.09
N LYS A 541 19.60 36.59 -4.87
CA LYS A 541 19.85 36.05 -6.21
C LYS A 541 20.36 37.09 -7.21
N ARG A 542 20.07 38.37 -6.99
CA ARG A 542 20.42 39.45 -7.93
C ARG A 542 21.83 39.95 -7.70
N THR A 543 22.23 40.06 -6.44
CA THR A 543 23.50 40.62 -6.02
C THR A 543 24.55 39.56 -5.70
N GLY A 544 24.14 38.31 -5.48
CA GLY A 544 25.01 37.23 -5.00
C GLY A 544 25.48 37.41 -3.56
N LEU A 545 24.99 38.44 -2.85
CA LEU A 545 25.46 38.75 -1.50
C LEU A 545 24.81 37.84 -0.44
N PRO A 546 25.58 37.35 0.53
CA PRO A 546 25.08 36.53 1.62
C PRO A 546 24.31 37.36 2.65
N GLY A 547 23.21 36.81 3.14
CA GLY A 547 22.53 37.26 4.34
C GLY A 547 23.23 36.80 5.64
N PRO A 548 22.70 37.22 6.80
CA PRO A 548 23.21 36.76 8.10
C PRO A 548 23.01 35.25 8.27
N ALA A 549 23.98 34.58 8.89
CA ALA A 549 23.83 33.19 9.29
C ALA A 549 22.92 33.07 10.52
N GLN A 550 22.02 32.09 10.50
CA GLN A 550 21.13 31.77 11.60
C GLN A 550 21.39 30.33 12.05
N PRO A 551 21.53 30.06 13.36
CA PRO A 551 21.64 28.67 13.82
C PRO A 551 20.32 27.94 13.55
N VAL A 552 20.41 26.71 13.05
CA VAL A 552 19.25 25.82 12.92
C VAL A 552 19.49 24.58 13.77
N THR A 553 18.56 24.30 14.68
CA THR A 553 18.61 23.11 15.52
C THR A 553 18.03 21.93 14.73
N VAL A 554 18.86 20.92 14.51
CA VAL A 554 18.48 19.60 13.98
C VAL A 554 19.13 18.53 14.89
N PRO A 555 18.67 17.27 14.87
CA PRO A 555 19.24 16.22 15.70
C PRO A 555 20.75 16.07 15.45
N SER A 556 21.54 15.82 16.48
CA SER A 556 23.01 15.71 16.37
C SER A 556 23.46 14.56 15.46
N GLU A 557 22.61 13.54 15.30
CA GLU A 557 22.84 12.36 14.47
C GLU A 557 22.33 12.51 13.02
N THR A 558 21.93 13.71 12.63
CA THR A 558 21.47 14.02 11.26
C THR A 558 22.54 13.62 10.24
N ALA A 559 22.19 12.68 9.37
CA ALA A 559 23.04 12.21 8.28
C ALA A 559 22.68 12.88 6.94
N ALA A 560 21.40 13.21 6.75
CA ALA A 560 20.89 13.82 5.54
C ALA A 560 20.02 15.05 5.87
N LEU A 561 20.21 16.10 5.10
CA LEU A 561 19.33 17.27 5.06
C LEU A 561 18.87 17.46 3.61
N ARG A 562 17.60 17.78 3.43
CA ARG A 562 17.10 18.21 2.11
C ARG A 562 16.07 19.30 2.27
N TRP A 563 16.04 20.20 1.29
CA TRP A 563 15.00 21.18 1.16
C TRP A 563 13.92 20.69 0.21
N THR A 564 12.71 21.17 0.44
CA THR A 564 11.66 21.15 -0.57
C THR A 564 10.76 22.37 -0.43
N THR A 565 10.16 22.78 -1.54
CA THR A 565 9.26 23.94 -1.59
C THR A 565 7.82 23.44 -1.58
N LEU A 566 7.03 23.98 -0.66
CA LEU A 566 5.62 23.66 -0.50
C LEU A 566 4.79 24.93 -0.61
N GLY A 567 3.47 24.77 -0.79
CA GLY A 567 2.57 25.89 -0.66
C GLY A 567 2.65 26.52 0.74
N GLY A 568 3.06 27.78 0.80
CA GLY A 568 3.18 28.57 2.03
C GLY A 568 4.46 28.38 2.85
N SER A 569 5.34 27.44 2.52
CA SER A 569 6.63 27.30 3.23
C SER A 569 7.76 26.66 2.41
N LEU A 570 8.99 26.94 2.82
CA LEU A 570 10.18 26.15 2.50
C LEU A 570 10.41 25.17 3.65
N VAL A 571 10.51 23.88 3.35
CA VAL A 571 10.61 22.83 4.38
C VAL A 571 11.99 22.16 4.37
N LEU A 572 12.65 22.19 5.53
CA LEU A 572 13.85 21.41 5.82
C LEU A 572 13.45 20.04 6.36
N ILE A 573 13.92 18.98 5.72
CA ILE A 573 13.76 17.62 6.21
C ILE A 573 15.12 17.14 6.68
N ALA A 574 15.22 16.87 7.98
CA ALA A 574 16.39 16.26 8.61
C ALA A 574 16.13 14.79 8.89
N THR A 575 17.10 13.94 8.53
CA THR A 575 17.02 12.50 8.73
C THR A 575 18.34 12.01 9.32
N ASP A 576 18.25 11.21 10.37
CA ASP A 576 19.40 10.55 10.98
C ASP A 576 19.98 9.45 10.06
N ARG A 577 21.12 8.87 10.46
CA ARG A 577 21.81 7.85 9.66
C ARG A 577 20.97 6.58 9.48
N ASP A 578 20.19 6.24 10.50
CA ASP A 578 19.41 5.01 10.55
C ASP A 578 17.98 5.22 10.05
N TYR A 579 17.60 6.43 9.61
CA TYR A 579 16.24 6.83 9.25
C TYR A 579 15.20 6.64 10.38
N ARG A 580 15.65 6.57 11.63
CA ARG A 580 14.81 6.41 12.84
C ARG A 580 14.27 7.72 13.38
N GLU A 581 14.89 8.84 13.04
CA GLU A 581 14.39 10.16 13.45
C GLU A 581 14.29 11.05 12.22
N ILE A 582 13.08 11.51 11.95
CA ILE A 582 12.80 12.48 10.90
C ILE A 582 12.18 13.72 11.52
N GLU A 583 12.87 14.84 11.36
CA GLU A 583 12.38 16.15 11.77
C GLU A 583 12.07 17.00 10.52
N VAL A 584 10.89 17.61 10.51
CA VAL A 584 10.39 18.44 9.42
C VAL A 584 10.18 19.85 9.95
N ILE A 585 10.90 20.82 9.39
CA ILE A 585 10.90 22.22 9.86
C ILE A 585 10.45 23.12 8.71
N GLY A 586 9.33 23.81 8.87
CA GLY A 586 8.78 24.72 7.85
C GLY A 586 9.09 26.18 8.12
N PHE A 587 9.50 26.91 7.08
CA PHE A 587 9.82 28.34 7.11
C PHE A 587 8.93 29.10 6.11
N GLY A 588 8.22 30.16 6.51
CA GLY A 588 7.25 30.83 5.61
C GLY A 588 6.73 32.18 6.06
#